data_AF-A0AAE6WCU6-F1
#
_entry.id   AF-A0AAE6WCU6-F1
#
_cell.length_a   1.000
_cell.length_b   1.000
_cell.length_c   1.000
_cell.angle_alpha   90.00
_cell.angle_beta   90.00
_cell.angle_gamma   90.00
#
_symmetry.space_group_name_H-M   'P 1'
#
loop_
_entity.id
_entity.type
_entity.pdbx_description
1 polymer ?
#
loop_
_entity_poly.entity_id
_entity_poly.type
_entity_poly.pdbx_seq_one_letter_code
_entity_poly.pdbx_strand_id
1 'polypeptide(L)'
;MLDPPRAVGRRTAEEKEGGHLEFGGWTWRYDLVPLGPSETEARLTYDWSAVPASIREYLRFPSLGAGHLADSLRHLAALTTDG
;
A
#
# COMPACT_ATOMS: atom_id res chain seq x y z
N MET A 1 15.02 4.69 0.29
CA MET A 1 15.35 4.17 1.64
C MET A 1 14.05 3.90 2.37
N LEU A 2 13.80 2.67 2.79
CA LEU A 2 12.75 2.36 3.77
C LEU A 2 13.33 2.72 5.13
N ASP A 3 12.58 3.43 5.97
CA ASP A 3 13.00 3.86 7.31
C ASP A 3 12.15 3.11 8.35
N PRO A 4 12.54 1.91 8.79
CA PRO A 4 11.80 1.18 9.82
C PRO A 4 11.97 1.89 11.19
N PRO A 5 10.91 2.00 12.02
CA PRO A 5 9.54 1.50 11.87
C PRO A 5 8.57 2.46 11.17
N ARG A 6 9.08 3.57 10.61
CA ARG A 6 8.32 4.72 10.13
C ARG A 6 7.81 4.58 8.69
N ALA A 7 8.35 3.65 7.91
CA ALA A 7 7.90 3.44 6.54
C ALA A 7 7.90 1.96 6.14
N VAL A 8 6.76 1.51 5.60
CA VAL A 8 6.59 0.17 5.01
C VAL A 8 6.16 0.33 3.56
N GLY A 9 7.00 -0.14 2.63
CA GLY A 9 6.72 -0.12 1.20
C GLY A 9 6.54 -1.52 0.63
N ARG A 10 5.63 -1.68 -0.33
CA ARG A 10 5.43 -2.91 -1.09
C ARG A 10 5.37 -2.61 -2.58
N ARG A 11 5.97 -3.49 -3.38
CA ARG A 11 5.85 -3.52 -4.84
C ARG A 11 5.20 -4.83 -5.25
N THR A 12 4.29 -4.77 -6.20
CA THR A 12 3.66 -5.97 -6.73
C THR A 12 4.43 -6.44 -7.96
N ALA A 13 4.85 -7.70 -7.93
CA ALA A 13 5.43 -8.41 -9.05
C ALA A 13 4.62 -9.68 -9.32
N GLU A 14 4.56 -10.08 -10.59
CA GLU A 14 4.10 -11.38 -11.01
C GLU A 14 5.32 -12.22 -11.40
N GLU A 15 5.37 -13.47 -10.95
CA GLU A 15 6.39 -14.40 -11.42
C GLU A 15 5.96 -14.99 -12.75
N LYS A 16 6.76 -14.75 -13.80
CA LYS A 16 6.60 -15.32 -15.13
C LYS A 16 7.41 -16.62 -15.26
N GLU A 17 7.11 -17.35 -16.32
CA GLU A 17 7.77 -18.61 -16.65
C GLU A 17 9.31 -18.45 -16.67
N GLY A 18 10.03 -19.40 -16.07
CA GLY A 18 11.49 -19.34 -15.95
C GLY A 18 12.01 -18.52 -14.75
N GLY A 19 11.16 -18.12 -13.81
CA GLY A 19 11.57 -17.45 -12.57
C GLY A 19 11.86 -15.96 -12.73
N HIS A 20 11.36 -15.33 -13.80
CA HIS A 20 11.50 -13.90 -14.02
C HIS A 20 10.37 -13.13 -13.31
N LEU A 21 10.73 -12.14 -12.51
CA LEU A 21 9.75 -11.25 -11.86
C LEU A 21 9.44 -10.05 -12.75
N GLU A 22 8.20 -9.93 -13.21
CA GLU A 22 7.70 -8.74 -13.87
C GLU A 22 6.96 -7.85 -12.88
N PHE A 23 7.44 -6.61 -12.71
CA PHE A 23 6.81 -5.63 -11.83
C PHE A 23 5.70 -4.89 -12.57
N GLY A 24 4.53 -4.81 -11.96
CA GLY A 24 3.36 -4.15 -12.55
C GLY A 24 3.45 -2.62 -12.66
N GLY A 25 4.53 -2.01 -12.15
CA GLY A 25 4.76 -0.56 -12.22
C GLY A 25 3.98 0.28 -11.21
N TRP A 26 3.24 -0.32 -10.28
CA TRP A 26 2.64 0.38 -9.15
C TRP A 26 3.29 0.00 -7.82
N THR A 27 3.24 0.93 -6.86
CA THR A 27 3.83 0.77 -5.53
C THR A 27 2.88 1.27 -4.44
N TRP A 28 2.97 0.63 -3.28
CA TRP A 28 2.27 1.02 -2.07
C TRP A 28 3.29 1.43 -1.03
N ARG A 29 3.07 2.55 -0.34
CA ARG A 29 3.93 3.00 0.75
C ARG A 29 3.08 3.54 1.89
N TYR A 30 3.25 2.95 3.05
CA TYR A 30 2.73 3.47 4.30
C TYR A 30 3.84 4.26 4.98
N ASP A 31 3.57 5.51 5.33
CA ASP A 31 4.38 6.33 6.20
C ASP A 31 3.64 6.48 7.53
N LEU A 32 4.33 6.21 8.63
CA LEU A 32 3.81 6.23 9.99
C LEU A 32 4.53 7.31 10.78
N VAL A 33 3.77 8.31 11.22
CA VAL A 33 4.28 9.43 12.01
C VAL A 33 3.67 9.37 13.41
N PRO A 34 4.47 9.15 14.47
CA PRO A 34 3.95 9.20 15.82
C PRO A 34 3.53 10.63 16.16
N LEU A 35 2.29 10.82 16.58
CA LEU A 35 1.76 12.11 17.06
C LEU A 35 1.80 12.21 18.59
N GLY A 36 1.96 11.09 19.28
CA GLY A 36 2.09 11.03 20.73
C GLY A 36 2.29 9.59 21.22
N PRO A 37 2.23 9.35 22.54
CA PRO A 37 2.45 8.03 23.14
C PRO A 37 1.43 6.97 22.72
N SER A 38 0.26 7.39 22.23
CA SER A 38 -0.85 6.51 21.87
C SER A 38 -1.49 6.87 20.53
N GLU A 39 -0.84 7.73 19.74
CA GLU A 39 -1.39 8.22 18.48
C GLU A 39 -0.34 8.15 17.37
N THR A 40 -0.75 7.66 16.21
CA THR A 40 0.10 7.56 15.01
C THR A 40 -0.72 7.96 13.80
N GLU A 41 -0.23 8.94 13.06
CA GLU A 41 -0.73 9.26 11.72
C GLU A 41 -0.21 8.22 10.73
N ALA A 42 -1.13 7.60 9.99
CA ALA A 42 -0.80 6.67 8.92
C ALA A 42 -1.17 7.27 7.56
N ARG A 43 -0.17 7.46 6.71
CA ARG A 43 -0.34 7.94 5.34
C ARG A 43 -0.05 6.83 4.35
N LEU A 44 -1.03 6.49 3.51
CA LEU A 44 -0.83 5.60 2.36
C LEU A 44 -0.60 6.41 1.10
N THR A 45 0.55 6.19 0.47
CA THR A 45 0.83 6.61 -0.89
C THR A 45 0.66 5.41 -1.81
N TYR A 46 -0.26 5.52 -2.76
CA TYR A 46 -0.41 4.56 -3.83
C TYR A 46 0.02 5.24 -5.14
N ASP A 47 1.16 4.82 -5.69
CA ASP A 47 1.71 5.36 -6.93
C ASP A 47 1.56 4.32 -8.04
N TRP A 48 0.72 4.62 -9.02
CA TRP A 48 0.50 3.83 -10.23
C TRP A 48 0.89 4.61 -11.50
N SER A 49 1.65 5.71 -11.35
CA SER A 49 2.04 6.56 -12.48
C SER A 49 2.88 5.82 -13.51
N ALA A 50 3.72 4.88 -13.05
CA ALA A 50 4.61 4.08 -13.89
C ALA A 50 3.99 2.77 -14.43
N VAL A 51 2.68 2.53 -14.24
CA VAL A 51 2.02 1.33 -14.77
C VAL A 51 2.00 1.37 -16.31
N PRO A 52 2.52 0.34 -17.01
CA PRO A 52 2.50 0.25 -18.46
C PRO A 52 1.09 0.26 -19.05
N ALA A 53 0.94 0.77 -20.28
CA ALA A 53 -0.35 0.85 -20.97
C ALA A 53 -1.01 -0.52 -21.14
N SER A 54 -0.23 -1.55 -21.49
CA SER A 54 -0.71 -2.93 -21.62
C SER A 54 -1.41 -3.43 -20.36
N ILE A 55 -0.94 -3.04 -19.18
CA ILE A 55 -1.55 -3.40 -17.89
C ILE A 55 -2.83 -2.62 -17.64
N ARG A 56 -2.87 -1.34 -18.03
CA ARG A 56 -4.05 -0.47 -17.89
C ARG A 56 -5.22 -0.90 -18.78
N GLU A 57 -4.98 -1.71 -19.80
CA GLU A 57 -6.04 -2.26 -20.66
C GLU A 57 -6.92 -3.28 -19.93
N TYR A 58 -6.37 -4.03 -18.97
CA TYR A 58 -7.11 -5.08 -18.26
C TYR A 58 -7.25 -4.83 -16.74
N LEU A 59 -6.47 -3.93 -16.14
CA LEU A 59 -6.61 -3.49 -14.75
C LEU A 59 -7.05 -2.03 -14.67
N ARG A 60 -7.99 -1.76 -13.75
CA ARG A 60 -8.48 -0.40 -13.45
C ARG A 60 -7.68 0.17 -12.27
N PHE A 61 -7.21 1.42 -12.43
CA PHE A 61 -6.47 2.14 -11.42
C PHE A 61 -7.22 3.43 -10.99
N PRO A 62 -7.25 3.76 -9.69
CA PRO A 62 -6.74 2.94 -8.58
C PRO A 62 -7.62 1.71 -8.33
N SER A 63 -7.01 0.56 -8.03
CA SER A 63 -7.75 -0.68 -7.73
C SER A 63 -8.38 -0.67 -6.34
N LEU A 64 -7.81 0.09 -5.40
CA LEU A 64 -8.40 0.40 -4.10
C LEU A 64 -8.78 1.88 -4.06
N GLY A 65 -10.06 2.16 -3.78
CA GLY A 65 -10.53 3.53 -3.59
C GLY A 65 -9.89 4.19 -2.36
N ALA A 66 -9.87 5.53 -2.34
CA ALA A 66 -9.25 6.31 -1.28
C ALA A 66 -9.75 5.97 0.14
N GLY A 67 -10.99 5.49 0.29
CA GLY A 67 -11.58 5.07 1.56
C GLY A 67 -11.07 3.74 2.11
N HIS A 68 -10.48 2.87 1.27
CA HIS A 68 -10.14 1.51 1.68
C HIS A 68 -9.10 1.46 2.81
N LEU A 69 -8.19 2.45 2.86
CA LEU A 69 -7.26 2.60 3.97
C LEU A 69 -8.00 2.91 5.27
N ALA A 70 -8.89 3.91 5.24
CA ALA A 70 -9.64 4.35 6.40
C ALA A 70 -10.52 3.22 6.94
N ASP A 71 -11.15 2.44 6.07
CA ASP A 71 -11.95 1.28 6.46
C ASP A 71 -11.10 0.18 7.11
N SER A 72 -9.91 -0.10 6.55
CA SER A 72 -8.99 -1.09 7.10
C SER A 72 -8.45 -0.67 8.48
N LEU A 73 -8.09 0.61 8.64
CA LEU A 73 -7.63 1.16 9.91
C LEU A 73 -8.73 1.19 10.96
N ARG A 74 -9.97 1.52 10.57
CA ARG A 74 -11.14 1.47 11.45
C ARG A 74 -11.41 0.05 11.96
N HIS A 75 -11.32 -0.97 11.10
CA HIS A 75 -11.42 -2.36 11.53
C HIS A 75 -10.27 -2.78 12.45
N LEU A 76 -9.04 -2.37 12.14
CA LEU A 76 -7.90 -2.64 13.03
C LEU A 76 -8.10 -2.01 14.41
N ALA A 77 -8.54 -0.75 14.46
CA ALA A 77 -8.82 -0.05 15.71
C ALA A 77 -9.88 -0.79 16.55
N ALA A 78 -10.95 -1.26 15.90
CA ALA A 78 -11.99 -2.07 16.57
C ALA A 78 -11.40 -3.35 17.20
N LEU A 79 -10.52 -4.06 16.49
CA LEU A 79 -9.87 -5.28 17.00
C LEU A 79 -8.94 -5.03 18.19
N THR A 80 -8.30 -3.86 18.27
CA THR A 80 -7.38 -3.51 19.35
C THR A 80 -8.06 -2.87 20.56
N THR A 81 -9.31 -2.43 20.42
CA THR A 81 -10.09 -1.78 21.50
C THR A 81 -10.97 -2.77 22.27
N ASP A 82 -11.24 -3.95 21.70
CA ASP A 82 -12.08 -5.00 22.30
C ASP A 82 -11.27 -5.98 23.18
N GLY A 83 -10.24 -5.48 23.87
CA GLY A 83 -9.32 -6.22 24.72
C GLY A 83 -9.31 -5.73 26.16
#